data_AF-A0A2R6D490-F1
#
_entry.id   AF-A0A2R6D490-F1
#
_cell.length_a   1.000
_cell.length_b   1.000
_cell.length_c   1.000
_cell.angle_alpha   90.00
_cell.angle_beta   90.00
_cell.angle_gamma   90.00
#
_symmetry.space_group_name_H-M   'P 1'
#
loop_
_entity.id
_entity.type
_entity.pdbx_description
1 polymer ?
#
loop_
_entity_poly.entity_id
_entity_poly.type
_entity_poly.pdbx_seq_one_letter_code
_entity_poly.pdbx_strand_id
1 'polypeptide(L)'
;PDSSQVSIRNDGSRADVTVDMGGGAFDPGDVEVASLTLSGESTGSTTVSLSGVAVDDDSNEPYDVTEVTGADVTVSDEPGPPPVVGDDPPQDLNGDGLYRDVNGDGQLTIADVQVFFNNRNDPVVQNNAEFFNFDGAEPAEVTIADIQALFQDYIEQQ
;
A
#
# COMPACT_ATOMS: atom_id res chain seq x y z
N PRO A 1 -24.37 17.55 11.38
CA PRO A 1 -24.25 18.63 10.37
C PRO A 1 -25.62 18.93 9.78
N ASP A 2 -25.94 20.21 9.60
CA ASP A 2 -27.14 20.68 8.90
C ASP A 2 -26.92 20.71 7.38
N SER A 3 -25.70 21.08 6.95
CA SER A 3 -25.29 20.94 5.54
C SER A 3 -23.80 20.65 5.39
N SER A 4 -23.41 20.11 4.25
CA SER A 4 -22.00 19.96 3.88
C SER A 4 -21.80 20.07 2.37
N GLN A 5 -20.63 20.56 1.98
CA GLN A 5 -20.20 20.67 0.60
C GLN A 5 -18.78 20.12 0.47
N VAL A 6 -18.59 19.25 -0.52
CA VAL A 6 -17.28 18.69 -0.86
C VAL A 6 -17.03 18.92 -2.35
N SER A 7 -15.85 19.40 -2.68
CA SER A 7 -15.37 19.47 -4.05
C SER A 7 -13.96 18.91 -4.14
N ILE A 8 -13.72 18.05 -5.12
CA ILE A 8 -12.41 17.43 -5.36
C ILE A 8 -11.94 17.91 -6.73
N ARG A 9 -10.68 18.34 -6.81
CA ARG A 9 -10.08 18.68 -8.10
C ARG A 9 -10.07 17.47 -9.03
N ASN A 10 -10.15 17.71 -10.34
CA ASN A 10 -10.16 16.65 -11.35
C ASN A 10 -8.92 15.74 -11.31
N ASP A 11 -7.79 16.25 -10.79
CA ASP A 11 -6.54 15.51 -10.63
C ASP A 11 -6.43 14.78 -9.28
N GLY A 12 -7.45 14.85 -8.42
CA GLY A 12 -7.46 14.24 -7.09
C GLY A 12 -6.53 14.90 -6.05
N SER A 13 -5.76 15.93 -6.43
CA SER A 13 -4.71 16.51 -5.59
C SER A 13 -5.21 17.36 -4.41
N ARG A 14 -6.49 17.75 -4.42
CA ARG A 14 -7.10 18.60 -3.40
C ARG A 14 -8.58 18.30 -3.26
N ALA A 15 -9.02 18.21 -2.01
CA ALA A 15 -10.42 18.29 -1.63
C ALA A 15 -10.64 19.58 -0.82
N ASP A 16 -11.69 20.32 -1.15
CA ASP A 16 -12.20 21.44 -0.37
C ASP A 16 -13.50 20.97 0.31
N VAL A 17 -13.55 21.12 1.64
CA VAL A 17 -14.65 20.65 2.48
C VAL A 17 -15.20 21.83 3.28
N THR A 18 -16.52 21.99 3.26
CA THR A 18 -17.25 22.95 4.09
C THR A 18 -18.37 22.21 4.80
N VAL A 19 -18.49 22.40 6.11
CA VAL A 19 -19.51 21.75 6.93
C VAL A 19 -20.19 22.82 7.77
N ASP A 20 -21.52 22.83 7.72
CA ASP A 20 -22.37 23.60 8.61
C ASP A 20 -22.93 22.65 9.66
N MET A 21 -22.65 22.93 10.93
CA MET A 21 -23.12 22.13 12.04
C MET A 21 -24.54 22.52 12.48
N GLY A 22 -25.09 23.63 11.97
CA GLY A 22 -26.36 24.20 12.38
C GLY A 22 -26.29 24.91 13.74
N GLY A 23 -27.38 25.58 14.13
CA GLY A 23 -27.45 26.35 15.40
C GLY A 23 -27.69 25.52 16.67
N GLY A 24 -27.40 24.21 16.64
CA GLY A 24 -27.52 23.35 17.81
C GLY A 24 -26.34 23.53 18.77
N ALA A 25 -26.58 23.45 20.07
CA ALA A 25 -25.48 23.38 21.03
C ALA A 25 -24.80 22.00 20.94
N PHE A 26 -23.48 21.99 20.81
CA PHE A 26 -22.66 20.78 20.83
C PHE A 26 -21.92 20.67 22.15
N ASP A 27 -21.80 19.44 22.68
CA ASP A 27 -20.96 19.19 23.83
C ASP A 27 -19.49 19.47 23.48
N PRO A 28 -18.71 20.06 24.39
CA PRO A 28 -17.29 20.30 24.16
C PRO A 28 -16.56 18.96 24.04
N GLY A 29 -15.76 18.79 22.99
CA GLY A 29 -15.00 17.58 22.73
C GLY A 29 -14.46 17.52 21.30
N ASP A 30 -13.95 16.35 20.93
CA ASP A 30 -13.48 16.09 19.58
C ASP A 30 -14.67 16.01 18.61
N VAL A 31 -14.57 16.74 17.51
CA VAL A 31 -15.59 16.79 16.46
C VAL A 31 -15.02 16.23 15.16
N GLU A 32 -15.64 15.17 14.65
CA GLU A 32 -15.32 14.67 13.31
C GLU A 32 -16.04 15.52 12.26
N VAL A 33 -15.26 16.26 11.46
CA VAL A 33 -15.79 17.14 10.41
C VAL A 33 -15.90 16.39 9.07
N ALA A 34 -14.91 15.55 8.75
CA ALA A 34 -14.87 14.79 7.52
C ALA A 34 -13.97 13.55 7.65
N SER A 35 -14.26 12.55 6.82
CA SER A 35 -13.40 11.40 6.59
C SER A 35 -12.83 11.44 5.17
N LEU A 36 -11.57 11.02 5.04
CA LEU A 36 -10.85 10.96 3.77
C LEU A 36 -10.52 9.50 3.44
N THR A 37 -11.00 9.04 2.29
CA THR A 37 -10.65 7.72 1.74
C THR A 37 -9.63 7.91 0.63
N LEU A 38 -8.50 7.20 0.73
CA LEU A 38 -7.41 7.25 -0.24
C LEU A 38 -7.21 5.89 -0.90
N SER A 39 -6.73 5.90 -2.14
CA SER A 39 -6.28 4.72 -2.87
C SER A 39 -4.85 4.94 -3.36
N GLY A 40 -3.96 4.00 -3.07
CA GLY A 40 -2.58 4.04 -3.56
C GLY A 40 -2.50 3.52 -4.98
N GLU A 41 -1.87 4.29 -5.89
CA GLU A 41 -1.68 3.88 -7.29
C GLU A 41 -0.27 3.34 -7.57
N SER A 42 0.72 3.74 -6.78
CA SER A 42 2.11 3.33 -6.93
C SER A 42 2.81 3.42 -5.57
N THR A 43 3.87 2.63 -5.41
CA THR A 43 4.70 2.67 -4.22
C THR A 43 5.38 4.03 -4.04
N GLY A 44 5.55 4.42 -2.79
CA GLY A 44 6.13 5.70 -2.42
C GLY A 44 5.43 6.32 -1.22
N SER A 45 5.86 7.53 -0.89
CA SER A 45 5.30 8.31 0.21
C SER A 45 4.79 9.65 -0.28
N THR A 46 3.68 10.10 0.29
CA THR A 46 3.12 11.43 0.04
C THR A 46 2.59 12.00 1.35
N THR A 47 2.65 13.33 1.48
CA THR A 47 2.14 14.03 2.66
C THR A 47 0.77 14.61 2.36
N VAL A 48 -0.22 14.23 3.18
CA VAL A 48 -1.54 14.85 3.21
C VAL A 48 -1.49 16.03 4.15
N SER A 49 -1.65 17.22 3.60
CA SER A 49 -1.63 18.48 4.35
C SER A 49 -3.00 19.13 4.36
N LEU A 50 -3.36 19.70 5.50
CA LEU A 50 -4.53 20.55 5.66
C LEU A 50 -4.10 22.02 5.51
N SER A 51 -4.89 22.82 4.80
CA SER A 51 -4.59 24.25 4.59
C SER A 51 -5.89 25.04 4.50
N GLY A 52 -5.87 26.29 4.96
CA GLY A 52 -7.06 27.15 4.95
C GLY A 52 -8.17 26.68 5.88
N VAL A 53 -7.80 26.08 7.03
CA VAL A 53 -8.77 25.67 8.05
C VAL A 53 -9.32 26.91 8.74
N ALA A 54 -10.64 27.07 8.71
CA ALA A 54 -11.38 28.09 9.43
C ALA A 54 -12.56 27.44 10.15
N VAL A 55 -12.84 27.90 11.35
CA VAL A 55 -13.96 27.43 12.17
C VAL A 55 -14.62 28.68 12.73
N ASP A 56 -15.93 28.82 12.53
CA ASP A 56 -16.70 29.96 13.01
C ASP A 56 -17.84 29.45 13.91
N ASP A 57 -18.31 30.29 14.83
CA ASP A 57 -19.51 30.01 15.62
C ASP A 57 -20.81 30.29 14.83
N ASP A 58 -21.97 30.05 15.46
CA ASP A 58 -23.29 30.28 14.87
C ASP A 58 -23.61 31.76 14.60
N SER A 59 -22.77 32.67 15.11
CA SER A 59 -22.81 34.11 14.91
C SER A 59 -21.78 34.60 13.89
N ASN A 60 -21.09 33.69 13.20
CA ASN A 60 -19.98 33.95 12.26
C ASN A 60 -18.74 34.59 12.91
N GLU A 61 -18.53 34.41 14.21
CA GLU A 61 -17.29 34.80 14.86
C GLU A 61 -16.23 33.69 14.72
N PRO A 62 -15.03 33.99 14.20
CA PRO A 62 -14.01 32.98 13.97
C PRO A 62 -13.35 32.52 15.27
N TYR A 63 -13.06 31.22 15.34
CA TYR A 63 -12.17 30.64 16.32
C TYR A 63 -10.71 30.67 15.84
N ASP A 64 -9.79 30.92 16.77
CA ASP A 64 -8.36 30.82 16.52
C ASP A 64 -7.94 29.34 16.39
N VAL A 65 -7.60 28.92 15.18
CA VAL A 65 -7.00 27.60 14.92
C VAL A 65 -5.51 27.68 15.25
N THR A 66 -5.12 27.12 16.40
CA THR A 66 -3.74 27.20 16.89
C THR A 66 -2.79 26.19 16.26
N GLU A 67 -3.30 25.06 15.79
CA GLU A 67 -2.51 23.97 15.21
C GLU A 67 -3.32 23.23 14.16
N VAL A 68 -2.62 22.78 13.11
CA VAL A 68 -3.16 21.91 12.08
C VAL A 68 -2.12 20.85 11.78
N THR A 69 -2.53 19.58 11.86
CA THR A 69 -1.62 18.44 11.69
C THR A 69 -2.03 17.64 10.48
N GLY A 70 -1.10 17.49 9.54
CA GLY A 70 -1.25 16.58 8.39
C GLY A 70 -0.94 15.12 8.74
N ALA A 71 -0.87 14.28 7.72
CA ALA A 71 -0.44 12.90 7.87
C ALA A 71 0.47 12.50 6.69
N ASP A 72 1.43 11.64 6.95
CA ASP A 72 2.19 10.97 5.89
C ASP A 72 1.52 9.66 5.53
N VAL A 73 1.34 9.43 4.24
CA VAL A 73 0.76 8.21 3.68
C VAL A 73 1.86 7.52 2.88
N THR A 74 2.15 6.28 3.25
CA THR A 74 3.10 5.44 2.53
C THR A 74 2.36 4.27 1.91
N VAL A 75 2.56 4.10 0.60
CA VAL A 75 2.20 2.90 -0.15
C VAL A 75 3.50 2.12 -0.30
N SER A 76 3.60 0.97 0.33
CA SER A 76 4.73 0.06 0.16
C SER A 76 4.23 -1.28 -0.35
N ASP A 77 5.08 -1.98 -1.07
CA ASP A 77 4.91 -3.42 -1.20
C ASP A 77 4.96 -4.04 0.21
N GLU A 78 4.24 -5.14 0.39
CA GLU A 78 4.37 -5.97 1.60
C GLU A 78 5.85 -6.29 1.82
N PRO A 79 6.40 -6.30 3.06
CA PRO A 79 7.79 -6.64 3.26
C PRO A 79 8.04 -8.04 2.68
N GLY A 80 8.72 -8.08 1.54
CA GLY A 80 9.03 -9.29 0.83
C GLY A 80 9.85 -10.27 1.67
N PRO A 81 10.03 -11.51 1.18
CA PRO A 81 10.79 -12.52 1.89
C PRO A 81 12.24 -12.06 2.10
N PRO A 82 12.92 -12.55 3.16
CA PRO A 82 14.35 -12.29 3.32
C PRO A 82 15.16 -12.92 2.17
N PRO A 83 16.42 -12.52 1.97
CA PRO A 83 17.30 -13.10 0.96
C PRO A 83 17.31 -14.63 1.01
N VAL A 84 16.98 -15.27 -0.12
CA VAL A 84 17.07 -16.74 -0.29
C VAL A 84 18.53 -17.15 -0.49
N VAL A 85 19.30 -16.30 -1.16
CA VAL A 85 20.74 -16.47 -1.40
C VAL A 85 21.40 -15.10 -1.40
N GLY A 86 22.67 -15.03 -0.98
CA GLY A 86 23.40 -13.76 -0.94
C GLY A 86 22.81 -12.79 0.07
N ASP A 87 22.86 -11.50 -0.27
CA ASP A 87 22.43 -10.39 0.59
C ASP A 87 21.19 -9.66 0.04
N ASP A 88 20.87 -9.84 -1.24
CA ASP A 88 19.77 -9.15 -1.91
C ASP A 88 18.46 -9.97 -1.76
N PRO A 89 17.36 -9.34 -1.33
CA PRO A 89 16.09 -10.04 -1.18
C PRO A 89 15.46 -10.33 -2.55
N PRO A 90 14.59 -11.35 -2.63
CA PRO A 90 13.77 -11.54 -3.81
C PRO A 90 12.95 -10.29 -4.16
N GLN A 91 12.59 -10.15 -5.44
CA GLN A 91 11.80 -9.01 -5.93
C GLN A 91 10.56 -9.45 -6.70
N ASP A 92 9.46 -8.73 -6.51
CA ASP A 92 8.29 -8.78 -7.38
C ASP A 92 8.48 -7.83 -8.56
N LEU A 93 8.70 -8.39 -9.75
CA LEU A 93 9.01 -7.62 -10.96
C LEU A 93 7.78 -7.05 -11.67
N ASN A 94 6.54 -7.41 -11.27
CA ASN A 94 5.33 -6.95 -11.95
C ASN A 94 4.16 -6.57 -11.03
N GLY A 95 4.33 -6.65 -9.71
CA GLY A 95 3.38 -6.14 -8.72
C GLY A 95 2.19 -7.06 -8.46
N ASP A 96 2.28 -8.35 -8.78
CA ASP A 96 1.21 -9.33 -8.49
C ASP A 96 1.35 -10.01 -7.12
N GLY A 97 2.38 -9.67 -6.35
CA GLY A 97 2.71 -10.23 -5.04
C GLY A 97 3.60 -11.47 -5.11
N LEU A 98 4.00 -11.94 -6.30
CA LEU A 98 4.84 -13.12 -6.47
C LEU A 98 6.28 -12.74 -6.84
N TYR A 99 7.22 -13.23 -6.05
CA TYR A 99 8.62 -12.77 -6.05
C TYR A 99 9.48 -13.67 -6.95
N ARG A 100 9.42 -13.41 -8.25
CA ARG A 100 10.02 -14.27 -9.30
C ARG A 100 11.52 -14.09 -9.48
N ASP A 101 12.03 -12.91 -9.15
CA ASP A 101 13.47 -12.66 -9.03
C ASP A 101 13.91 -13.23 -7.67
N VAL A 102 14.27 -14.50 -7.63
CA VAL A 102 14.55 -15.24 -6.39
C VAL A 102 15.96 -14.98 -5.90
N ASN A 103 16.88 -14.63 -6.81
CA ASN A 103 18.26 -14.31 -6.47
C ASN A 103 18.49 -12.81 -6.17
N GLY A 104 17.50 -11.95 -6.43
CA GLY A 104 17.52 -10.53 -6.14
C GLY A 104 18.32 -9.68 -7.13
N ASP A 105 18.63 -10.20 -8.33
CA ASP A 105 19.47 -9.50 -9.33
C ASP A 105 18.72 -8.50 -10.23
N GLY A 106 17.41 -8.38 -10.03
CA GLY A 106 16.51 -7.49 -10.74
C GLY A 106 15.97 -8.06 -12.05
N GLN A 107 16.18 -9.35 -12.34
CA GLN A 107 15.72 -9.98 -13.59
C GLN A 107 15.15 -11.38 -13.34
N LEU A 108 14.07 -11.75 -14.05
CA LEU A 108 13.65 -13.15 -14.10
C LEU A 108 14.50 -13.91 -15.12
N THR A 109 15.31 -14.84 -14.65
CA THR A 109 16.18 -15.67 -15.48
C THR A 109 16.10 -17.16 -15.11
N ILE A 110 16.82 -17.99 -15.85
CA ILE A 110 16.98 -19.40 -15.49
C ILE A 110 17.75 -19.58 -14.16
N ALA A 111 18.52 -18.57 -13.73
CA ALA A 111 19.23 -18.63 -12.45
C ALA A 111 18.25 -18.63 -11.27
N ASP A 112 17.15 -17.88 -11.36
CA ASP A 112 16.09 -17.84 -10.34
C ASP A 112 15.44 -19.19 -10.16
N VAL A 113 15.08 -19.85 -11.25
CA VAL A 113 14.51 -21.21 -11.24
C VAL A 113 15.48 -22.19 -10.57
N GLN A 114 16.78 -22.07 -10.82
CA GLN A 114 17.81 -22.91 -10.21
C GLN A 114 17.98 -22.62 -8.71
N VAL A 115 18.03 -21.35 -8.32
CA VAL A 115 18.11 -20.92 -6.91
C VAL A 115 16.88 -21.40 -6.15
N PHE A 116 15.69 -21.20 -6.71
CA PHE A 116 14.44 -21.63 -6.12
C PHE A 116 14.40 -23.15 -5.95
N PHE A 117 14.78 -23.92 -6.97
CA PHE A 117 14.83 -25.38 -6.86
C PHE A 117 15.77 -25.88 -5.76
N ASN A 118 16.96 -25.26 -5.65
CA ASN A 118 17.97 -25.64 -4.68
C ASN A 118 17.57 -25.29 -3.25
N ASN A 119 16.91 -24.15 -3.06
CA ASN A 119 16.53 -23.62 -1.74
C ASN A 119 15.05 -23.84 -1.39
N ARG A 120 14.28 -24.57 -2.20
CA ARG A 120 12.84 -24.76 -2.00
C ARG A 120 12.45 -25.26 -0.60
N ASN A 121 13.32 -26.05 0.06
CA ASN A 121 13.08 -26.59 1.40
C ASN A 121 13.69 -25.73 2.51
N ASP A 122 14.31 -24.60 2.18
CA ASP A 122 14.89 -23.68 3.15
C ASP A 122 13.76 -23.02 3.96
N PRO A 123 13.92 -22.83 5.29
CA PRO A 123 12.97 -22.07 6.10
C PRO A 123 12.63 -20.68 5.53
N VAL A 124 13.57 -20.01 4.85
CA VAL A 124 13.28 -18.72 4.20
C VAL A 124 12.20 -18.86 3.15
N VAL A 125 12.24 -19.91 2.34
CA VAL A 125 11.25 -20.15 1.28
C VAL A 125 9.95 -20.70 1.87
N GLN A 126 10.05 -21.69 2.75
CA GLN A 126 8.88 -22.40 3.29
C GLN A 126 8.04 -21.55 4.27
N ASN A 127 8.65 -20.64 5.03
CA ASN A 127 7.93 -19.77 5.96
C ASN A 127 7.30 -18.53 5.28
N ASN A 128 7.59 -18.34 3.99
CA ASN A 128 7.16 -17.19 3.20
C ASN A 128 6.52 -17.69 1.89
N ALA A 129 5.81 -18.82 1.95
CA ALA A 129 5.30 -19.55 0.80
C ALA A 129 4.31 -18.71 -0.03
N GLU A 130 3.63 -17.75 0.59
CA GLU A 130 2.71 -16.81 -0.05
C GLU A 130 3.36 -16.02 -1.21
N PHE A 131 4.66 -15.69 -1.09
CA PHE A 131 5.40 -14.95 -2.12
C PHE A 131 5.94 -15.86 -3.24
N PHE A 132 5.92 -17.19 -3.02
CA PHE A 132 6.52 -18.19 -3.91
C PHE A 132 5.50 -19.23 -4.41
N ASN A 133 4.21 -19.02 -4.17
CA ASN A 133 3.10 -19.88 -4.57
C ASN A 133 2.73 -19.65 -6.04
N PHE A 134 3.69 -19.90 -6.93
CA PHE A 134 3.54 -19.65 -8.37
C PHE A 134 2.51 -20.57 -9.02
N ASP A 135 2.20 -21.74 -8.43
CA ASP A 135 1.18 -22.64 -8.95
C ASP A 135 -0.26 -22.27 -8.50
N GLY A 136 -0.38 -21.38 -7.51
CA GLY A 136 -1.64 -20.89 -6.97
C GLY A 136 -2.41 -21.91 -6.12
N ALA A 137 -1.74 -22.93 -5.57
CA ALA A 137 -2.35 -23.90 -4.69
C ALA A 137 -2.74 -23.29 -3.33
N GLU A 138 -3.82 -23.79 -2.73
CA GLU A 138 -4.32 -23.31 -1.43
C GLU A 138 -4.50 -24.49 -0.44
N PRO A 139 -3.92 -24.43 0.77
CA PRO A 139 -3.10 -23.32 1.30
C PRO A 139 -1.76 -23.20 0.59
N ALA A 140 -1.19 -21.99 0.56
CA ALA A 140 0.12 -21.73 -0.01
C ALA A 140 1.19 -22.68 0.56
N GLU A 141 1.81 -23.46 -0.30
CA GLU A 141 2.89 -24.40 0.03
C GLU A 141 3.87 -24.42 -1.14
N VAL A 142 5.17 -24.25 -0.87
CA VAL A 142 6.18 -24.33 -1.93
C VAL A 142 6.49 -25.78 -2.26
N THR A 143 6.16 -26.19 -3.47
CA THR A 143 6.33 -27.53 -4.01
C THR A 143 7.14 -27.54 -5.32
N ILE A 144 7.19 -28.71 -5.98
CA ILE A 144 7.78 -28.80 -7.33
C ILE A 144 6.89 -28.11 -8.38
N ALA A 145 5.59 -28.02 -8.14
CA ALA A 145 4.67 -27.38 -9.08
C ALA A 145 4.98 -25.87 -9.22
N ASP A 146 5.33 -25.20 -8.12
CA ASP A 146 5.76 -23.79 -8.14
C ASP A 146 7.01 -23.57 -8.99
N ILE A 147 7.97 -24.49 -8.93
CA ILE A 147 9.19 -24.41 -9.73
C ILE A 147 8.86 -24.57 -11.23
N GLN A 148 7.91 -25.46 -11.54
CA GLN A 148 7.44 -25.63 -12.91
C GLN A 148 6.69 -24.39 -13.40
N ALA A 149 5.88 -23.77 -12.55
CA ALA A 149 5.17 -22.54 -12.85
C ALA A 149 6.14 -21.36 -13.08
N LEU A 150 7.14 -21.18 -12.21
CA LEU A 150 8.18 -20.16 -12.38
C LEU A 150 8.98 -20.36 -13.69
N PHE A 151 9.30 -21.62 -14.02
CA PHE A 151 9.99 -21.92 -15.27
C PHE A 151 9.11 -21.65 -16.51
N GLN A 152 7.80 -21.92 -16.42
CA GLN A 152 6.86 -21.61 -17.49
C GLN A 152 6.77 -20.09 -17.71
N ASP A 153 6.69 -19.31 -16.64
CA ASP A 153 6.65 -17.85 -16.73
C ASP A 153 7.94 -17.27 -17.35
N TYR A 154 9.11 -17.79 -16.98
CA TYR A 154 10.37 -17.44 -17.64
C TYR A 154 10.34 -17.72 -19.15
N ILE A 155 9.72 -18.82 -19.61
CA ILE A 155 9.62 -19.14 -21.04
C ILE A 155 8.67 -18.17 -21.77
N GLU A 156 7.57 -17.77 -21.13
CA GLU A 156 6.55 -16.90 -21.74
C GLU A 156 7.03 -15.47 -21.94
N GLN A 157 8.04 -15.04 -21.17
CA GLN A 157 8.65 -13.70 -21.28
C GLN A 157 9.74 -13.60 -22.34
N GLN A 158 10.06 -14.68 -23.07
CA GLN A 158 11.09 -14.74 -24.13
C GLN A 158 10.48 -14.66 -25.53
#